data_AF-A0A816MHT0-F1
#
_entry.id   AF-A0A816MHT0-F1
#
_cell.length_a   1.000
_cell.length_b   1.000
_cell.length_c   1.000
_cell.angle_alpha   90.00
_cell.angle_beta   90.00
_cell.angle_gamma   90.00
#
_symmetry.space_group_name_H-M   'P 1'
#
loop_
_entity.id
_entity.type
_entity.pdbx_description
1 polymer ?
#
loop_
_entity_poly.entity_id
_entity_poly.type
_entity_poly.pdbx_seq_one_letter_code
_entity_poly.pdbx_strand_id
1 'polypeptide(L)'
;MPIYKDKIAKCVSWIVLIFLVIQTAQVLSAFTDVPPPPKRPERFHSREELKRYLQLVHEYYAIIGRPRFGRSILLETRIEPNDSNLFKFFDINGDKSISYEEFHGRIGA
;
A
#
# COMPACT_ATOMS: atom_id res chain seq x y z
N MET A 1 48.90 37.18 14.37
CA MET A 1 48.52 36.05 13.49
C MET A 1 47.32 35.18 13.96
N PRO A 2 46.49 35.50 14.98
CA PRO A 2 45.33 34.63 15.33
C PRO A 2 44.08 34.90 14.49
N ILE A 3 43.85 36.14 14.05
CA ILE A 3 42.62 36.58 13.35
C ILE A 3 42.36 35.81 12.03
N TYR A 4 43.42 35.37 11.35
CA TYR A 4 43.30 34.63 10.09
C TYR A 4 42.84 33.17 10.31
N LYS A 5 43.22 32.56 11.44
CA LYS A 5 42.87 31.16 11.76
C LYS A 5 41.36 31.00 12.02
N ASP A 6 40.75 31.97 12.70
CA ASP A 6 39.31 31.94 13.00
C ASP A 6 38.45 32.15 11.75
N LYS A 7 38.93 32.97 10.81
CA LYS A 7 38.26 33.16 9.51
C LYS A 7 38.33 31.89 8.66
N ILE A 8 39.49 31.25 8.61
CA ILE A 8 39.64 29.96 7.91
C ILE A 8 38.77 28.89 8.55
N ALA A 9 38.78 28.76 9.88
CA ALA A 9 37.98 27.76 10.58
C ALA A 9 36.48 27.92 10.29
N LYS A 10 35.98 29.16 10.26
CA LYS A 10 34.60 29.46 9.85
C LYS A 10 34.35 29.09 8.39
N CYS A 11 35.23 29.45 7.46
CA CYS A 11 35.10 29.07 6.06
C CYS A 11 35.08 27.55 5.86
N VAL A 12 35.98 26.82 6.53
CA VAL A 12 36.02 25.35 6.47
C VAL A 12 34.73 24.76 7.07
N SER A 13 34.25 25.30 8.20
CA SER A 13 32.98 24.88 8.79
C SER A 13 31.80 25.10 7.84
N TRP A 14 31.75 26.23 7.14
CA TRP A 14 30.70 26.50 6.14
C TRP A 14 30.80 25.57 4.93
N ILE A 15 32.02 25.28 4.45
CA ILE A 15 32.24 24.32 3.35
C ILE A 15 31.75 22.93 3.73
N VAL A 16 32.07 22.45 4.95
CA VAL A 16 31.60 21.15 5.45
C VAL A 16 30.08 21.12 5.59
N LEU A 17 29.48 22.20 6.10
CA LEU A 17 28.03 22.30 6.23
C LEU A 17 27.32 22.28 4.87
N ILE A 18 27.83 23.04 3.90
CA ILE A 18 27.30 23.05 2.52
C ILE A 18 27.42 21.67 1.89
N PHE A 19 28.57 21.01 2.05
CA PHE A 19 28.77 19.66 1.55
C PHE A 19 27.78 18.67 2.18
N LEU A 20 27.56 18.73 3.49
CA LEU A 20 26.57 17.91 4.18
C LEU A 20 25.15 18.12 3.62
N VAL A 21 24.76 19.38 3.39
CA VAL A 21 23.45 19.71 2.82
C VAL A 21 23.30 19.13 1.41
N ILE A 22 24.32 19.25 0.56
CA ILE A 22 24.31 18.68 -0.80
C ILE A 22 24.14 17.16 -0.75
N GLN A 23 24.88 16.46 0.13
CA GLN A 23 24.75 15.01 0.28
C GLN A 23 23.34 14.61 0.73
N THR A 24 22.73 15.35 1.66
CA THR A 24 21.35 15.06 2.10
C THR A 24 20.30 15.30 1.02
N ALA A 25 20.49 16.32 0.16
CA ALA A 25 19.57 16.62 -0.93
C ALA A 25 19.58 15.52 -2.00
N GLN A 26 20.75 14.98 -2.35
CA GLN A 26 20.88 13.88 -3.31
C GLN A 26 20.18 12.60 -2.84
N VAL A 27 20.30 12.28 -1.54
CA VAL A 27 19.61 11.11 -0.95
C VAL A 27 18.10 11.32 -0.96
N LEU A 28 17.61 12.53 -0.65
CA LEU A 28 16.16 12.81 -0.64
C LEU A 28 15.55 12.70 -2.04
N SER A 29 16.24 13.16 -3.09
CA SER A 29 15.79 13.03 -4.48
C SER A 29 15.70 11.57 -4.96
N ALA A 30 16.48 10.65 -4.38
CA ALA A 30 16.40 9.22 -4.72
C ALA A 30 15.15 8.54 -4.14
N PHE A 31 14.47 9.14 -3.16
CA PHE A 31 13.26 8.57 -2.54
C PHE A 31 11.96 8.95 -3.25
N THR A 32 11.98 9.89 -4.20
CA THR A 32 10.76 10.37 -4.87
C THR A 32 10.37 9.59 -6.12
N ASP A 33 11.21 8.68 -6.61
CA ASP A 33 10.94 7.84 -7.78
C ASP A 33 10.09 6.60 -7.44
N VAL A 34 9.03 6.78 -6.64
CA VAL A 34 8.06 5.72 -6.44
C VAL A 34 7.21 5.60 -7.71
N PRO A 35 7.26 4.48 -8.45
CA PRO A 35 6.45 4.32 -9.64
C PRO A 35 4.96 4.40 -9.27
N PRO A 36 4.09 4.94 -10.13
CA PRO A 36 2.66 4.99 -9.85
C PRO A 36 2.04 3.57 -9.82
N PRO A 37 0.93 3.37 -9.07
CA PRO A 37 0.26 2.08 -9.00
C PRO A 37 -0.18 1.61 -10.40
N PRO A 38 -0.02 0.31 -10.72
CA PRO A 38 -0.44 -0.23 -12.00
C PRO A 38 -1.96 -0.08 -12.15
N LYS A 39 -2.40 0.57 -13.24
CA LYS A 39 -3.81 0.80 -13.53
C LYS A 39 -4.53 -0.53 -13.77
N ARG A 40 -5.61 -0.78 -13.03
CA ARG A 40 -6.46 -1.96 -13.23
C ARG A 40 -7.28 -1.80 -14.51
N PRO A 41 -7.23 -2.74 -15.46
CA PRO A 41 -8.14 -2.73 -16.61
C PRO A 41 -9.57 -3.06 -16.17
N GLU A 42 -10.55 -2.55 -16.90
CA GLU A 42 -11.98 -2.76 -16.58
C GLU A 42 -12.38 -4.23 -16.70
N ARG A 43 -11.79 -4.94 -17.67
CA ARG A 43 -11.95 -6.38 -17.89
C ARG A 43 -10.63 -6.98 -18.34
N PHE A 44 -10.37 -8.22 -17.93
CA PHE A 44 -9.26 -9.02 -18.44
C PHE A 44 -9.81 -9.90 -19.56
N HIS A 45 -9.24 -9.80 -20.75
CA HIS A 45 -9.69 -10.56 -21.92
C HIS A 45 -8.92 -11.87 -22.09
N SER A 46 -7.78 -12.02 -21.39
CA SER A 46 -6.99 -13.26 -21.39
C SER A 46 -6.36 -13.58 -20.03
N ARG A 47 -6.01 -14.84 -19.82
CA ARG A 47 -5.33 -15.31 -18.60
C ARG A 47 -3.92 -14.72 -18.48
N GLU A 48 -3.25 -14.50 -19.61
CA GLU A 48 -1.92 -13.90 -19.69
C GLU A 48 -1.94 -12.43 -19.27
N GLU A 49 -3.01 -11.71 -19.61
CA GLU A 49 -3.21 -10.32 -19.22
C GLU A 49 -3.38 -10.20 -17.69
N LEU A 50 -4.18 -11.10 -17.11
CA LEU A 50 -4.32 -11.20 -15.66
C LEU A 50 -2.98 -11.52 -14.98
N LYS A 51 -2.24 -12.51 -15.49
CA LYS A 51 -0.93 -12.88 -14.95
C LYS A 51 0.04 -11.70 -14.98
N ARG A 52 0.08 -10.97 -16.10
CA ARG A 52 0.94 -9.79 -16.26
C ARG A 52 0.54 -8.68 -15.29
N TYR A 53 -0.75 -8.42 -15.13
CA TYR A 53 -1.23 -7.44 -14.16
C TYR A 53 -0.84 -7.81 -12.73
N LEU A 54 -1.01 -9.08 -12.33
CA LEU A 54 -0.62 -9.55 -11.00
C LEU A 54 0.88 -9.42 -10.74
N GLN A 55 1.72 -9.64 -11.77
CA GLN A 55 3.17 -9.41 -11.67
C GLN A 55 3.48 -7.93 -11.42
N LEU A 56 2.86 -7.01 -12.17
CA LEU A 56 3.04 -5.57 -11.98
C LEU A 56 2.60 -5.11 -10.59
N VAL A 57 1.49 -5.65 -10.08
CA VAL A 57 1.00 -5.36 -8.73
C VAL A 57 1.99 -5.86 -7.68
N HIS A 58 2.52 -7.07 -7.86
CA HIS A 58 3.53 -7.63 -6.96
C HIS A 58 4.80 -6.77 -6.91
N GLU A 59 5.32 -6.38 -8.06
CA GLU A 59 6.53 -5.53 -8.16
C GLU A 59 6.32 -4.17 -7.50
N TYR A 60 5.18 -3.53 -7.75
CA TYR A 60 4.82 -2.24 -7.13
C TYR A 60 4.83 -2.32 -5.59
N TYR A 61 4.18 -3.34 -5.02
CA TYR A 61 4.12 -3.51 -3.57
C TYR A 61 5.38 -4.12 -2.95
N ALA A 62 6.28 -4.70 -3.74
CA ALA A 62 7.61 -5.07 -3.26
C ALA A 62 8.43 -3.82 -2.90
N ILE A 63 8.23 -2.71 -3.63
CA ILE A 63 8.94 -1.44 -3.44
C ILE A 63 8.29 -0.61 -2.32
N ILE A 64 6.96 -0.43 -2.37
CA ILE A 64 6.24 0.46 -1.43
C ILE A 64 6.01 -0.20 -0.07
N GLY A 65 6.10 -1.52 -0.01
CA GLY A 65 5.85 -2.31 1.19
C GLY A 65 4.59 -3.17 1.04
N ARG A 66 4.60 -4.32 1.74
CA ARG A 66 3.54 -5.32 1.59
C ARG A 66 2.20 -4.75 2.07
N PRO A 67 1.15 -4.75 1.24
CA PRO A 67 -0.17 -4.32 1.64
C PRO A 67 -0.66 -5.21 2.78
N ARG A 68 -1.04 -4.59 3.90
CA ARG A 68 -1.61 -5.28 5.06
C ARG A 68 -3.10 -5.45 4.84
N PHE A 69 -3.47 -6.41 4.00
CA PHE A 69 -4.86 -6.80 3.81
C PHE A 69 -5.42 -7.35 5.14
N GLY A 70 -6.69 -7.06 5.42
CA GLY A 70 -7.40 -7.62 6.58
C GLY A 70 -7.24 -6.87 7.90
N ARG A 71 -6.47 -5.78 7.97
CA ARG A 71 -6.61 -4.83 9.06
C ARG A 71 -7.78 -3.92 8.69
N SER A 72 -8.92 -4.08 9.33
CA SER A 72 -9.96 -3.06 9.30
C SER A 72 -9.29 -1.77 9.80
N ILE A 73 -9.02 -0.85 8.88
CA ILE A 73 -9.02 0.56 9.25
C ILE A 73 -10.38 0.70 9.91
N LEU A 74 -10.42 1.12 11.17
CA LEU A 74 -11.65 1.47 11.85
C LEU A 74 -12.21 2.67 11.07
N LEU A 75 -12.80 2.36 9.92
CA LEU A 75 -13.63 3.26 9.16
C LEU A 75 -14.79 3.48 10.11
N GLU A 76 -14.91 4.71 10.59
CA GLU A 76 -16.06 5.22 11.34
C GLU A 76 -17.37 5.12 10.53
N THR A 77 -17.45 4.31 9.46
CA THR A 77 -18.70 3.64 9.14
C THR A 77 -18.84 2.51 10.14
N ARG A 78 -19.53 2.82 11.24
CA ARG A 78 -20.19 1.85 12.11
C ARG A 78 -20.96 0.86 11.23
N ILE A 79 -20.28 -0.20 10.81
CA ILE A 79 -20.94 -1.45 10.44
C ILE A 79 -21.50 -1.89 11.78
N GLU A 80 -22.77 -1.57 12.02
CA GLU A 80 -23.53 -2.16 13.11
C GLU A 80 -23.23 -3.67 13.05
N PRO A 81 -22.87 -4.32 14.17
CA PRO A 81 -22.57 -5.76 14.19
C PRO A 81 -23.78 -6.63 13.78
N ASN A 82 -24.90 -5.99 13.42
CA ASN A 82 -26.12 -6.55 12.89
C ASN A 82 -26.22 -6.50 11.34
N ASP A 83 -25.14 -6.22 10.60
CA ASP A 83 -25.10 -6.44 9.15
C ASP A 83 -25.05 -7.94 8.80
N SER A 84 -26.09 -8.64 9.26
CA SER A 84 -26.61 -9.93 8.78
C SER A 84 -26.73 -10.00 7.26
N ASN A 85 -26.66 -8.86 6.57
CA ASN A 85 -26.72 -8.73 5.12
C ASN A 85 -25.58 -9.44 4.37
N LEU A 86 -24.44 -9.72 4.99
CA LEU A 86 -23.32 -10.39 4.31
C LEU A 86 -23.64 -11.85 3.93
N PHE A 87 -24.51 -12.49 4.70
CA PHE A 87 -24.83 -13.91 4.61
C PHE A 87 -26.32 -14.20 4.35
N LYS A 88 -27.17 -13.17 4.28
CA LYS A 88 -28.58 -13.27 3.86
C LYS A 88 -28.78 -13.98 2.51
N PHE A 89 -27.77 -13.99 1.64
CA PHE A 89 -27.86 -14.71 0.37
C PHE A 89 -27.88 -16.23 0.54
N PHE A 90 -27.35 -16.76 1.64
CA PHE A 90 -27.28 -18.19 1.93
C PHE A 90 -28.35 -18.66 2.92
N ASP A 91 -28.91 -17.74 3.72
CA ASP A 91 -30.04 -18.00 4.60
C ASP A 91 -31.33 -18.10 3.77
N ILE A 92 -31.67 -19.31 3.31
CA ILE A 92 -32.83 -19.56 2.43
C ILE A 92 -34.10 -19.68 3.27
N ASN A 93 -33.96 -20.19 4.49
CA ASN A 93 -35.07 -20.44 5.40
C ASN A 93 -35.43 -19.21 6.28
N GLY A 94 -34.58 -18.17 6.31
CA GLY A 94 -34.78 -16.92 7.05
C GLY A 94 -34.50 -17.02 8.54
N ASP A 95 -33.77 -18.06 8.99
CA ASP A 95 -33.49 -18.32 10.40
C ASP A 95 -32.31 -17.50 10.96
N LYS A 96 -31.70 -16.65 10.13
CA LYS A 96 -30.54 -15.80 10.43
C LYS A 96 -29.27 -16.60 10.75
N SER A 97 -29.25 -17.86 10.37
CA SER A 97 -28.08 -18.73 10.41
C SER A 97 -27.86 -19.36 9.02
N ILE A 98 -26.71 -20.00 8.83
CA ILE A 98 -26.44 -20.77 7.62
C ILE A 98 -26.26 -22.21 8.05
N SER A 99 -27.14 -23.08 7.56
CA SER A 99 -26.97 -24.51 7.71
C SER A 99 -25.94 -25.06 6.70
N TYR A 100 -25.37 -26.22 7.01
CA TYR A 100 -24.45 -26.91 6.10
C TYR A 100 -25.09 -27.21 4.74
N GLU A 101 -26.39 -27.53 4.74
CA GLU A 101 -27.16 -27.86 3.54
C GLU A 101 -27.38 -26.63 2.65
N GLU A 102 -27.68 -25.47 3.24
CA GLU A 102 -27.84 -24.21 2.50
C GLU A 102 -26.52 -23.69 1.93
N PHE A 103 -25.42 -23.88 2.66
CA PHE A 103 -24.08 -23.51 2.18
C PHE A 103 -23.68 -24.30 0.93
N HIS A 104 -24.00 -25.59 0.87
CA HIS A 104 -23.66 -26.46 -0.26
C HIS A 104 -24.72 -26.50 -1.37
N GLY A 105 -25.99 -26.20 -1.06
CA GLY A 105 -27.10 -26.24 -2.01
C GLY A 105 -27.01 -25.21 -3.15
N ARG A 106 -26.22 -24.14 -2.97
CA ARG A 106 -25.95 -23.11 -4.01
C ARG A 106 -24.58 -23.20 -4.69
N ILE A 107 -23.68 -24.06 -4.22
CA ILE A 107 -22.32 -24.23 -4.78
C ILE A 107 -22.18 -25.60 -5.48
N GLY A 108 -23.29 -26.21 -5.90
CA GLY A 108 -23.30 -27.50 -6.59
C GLY A 108 -23.08 -27.34 -8.10
N ALA A 109 -22.11 -28.09 -8.63
CA ALA A 109 -21.99 -28.64 -10.00
C ALA A 109 -22.10 -27.68 -11.21
#